data_AF-A0A2E2XLT3-F1
#
_entry.id   AF-A0A2E2XLT3-F1
#
_cell.length_a   1.000
_cell.length_b   1.000
_cell.length_c   1.000
_cell.angle_alpha   90.00
_cell.angle_beta   90.00
_cell.angle_gamma   90.00
#
_symmetry.space_group_name_H-M   'P 1'
#
loop_
_entity.id
_entity.type
_entity.pdbx_description
1 polymer ?
#
loop_
_entity_poly.entity_id
_entity_poly.type
_entity_poly.pdbx_seq_one_letter_code
_entity_poly.pdbx_strand_id
1 'polypeptide(L)'
;MKNAQNNPAPIYERIRDLFSHGFKIDWVTASFISISHVVCLIATPFAYFYAPEGFWKIMLAWTLIHALIGCLSTTVYSHRLIAHGAAKTISWPVHIVFGFIGQVMAMQGSARRWAAMHVIHHGVDRSGKHQLDPYSATWFTTGWRNFLWSHMLTYFFSHPDTSATEKAFQAKDSTPLVWQDKLYVPLLVVLNFLLPFVLGALITGSLVGGLCLMVASIGGYILAQHNTWTVNSVTHMWGFTKGAFSSAKNNYIWMGPLGEGNHHADHHDYGRDYRNGFGWSGWLLDPTRYVILLLNSLGLVKGLQRASKRQEAEIIARRELLNAQIKTQPTRFETWEKKLESLKAEWLEATQRWEAFKKQKVQLKTMSLPKFELQQKLDTLKAEMEVARRTMRARKQAFFDAIYEMRVMPAAA
;
A
#
# COMPACT_ATOMS: atom_id res chain seq x y z
N MET A 1 -19.96 -20.50 -16.31
CA MET A 1 -18.82 -19.57 -16.31
C MET A 1 -18.90 -18.66 -15.08
N LYS A 2 -18.25 -19.02 -13.97
CA LYS A 2 -18.04 -18.07 -12.87
C LYS A 2 -16.85 -17.19 -13.27
N ASN A 3 -17.03 -15.87 -13.27
CA ASN A 3 -16.04 -14.89 -13.70
C ASN A 3 -14.66 -15.20 -13.09
N ALA A 4 -13.73 -15.68 -13.92
CA ALA A 4 -12.33 -15.91 -13.55
C ALA A 4 -11.54 -14.59 -13.44
N GLN A 5 -12.22 -13.45 -13.41
CA GLN A 5 -11.62 -12.14 -13.25
C GLN A 5 -11.92 -11.64 -11.83
N ASN A 6 -10.86 -11.40 -11.05
CA ASN A 6 -10.92 -10.65 -9.79
C ASN A 6 -11.33 -9.19 -9.99
N ASN A 7 -11.50 -8.74 -11.24
CA ASN A 7 -12.00 -7.41 -11.53
C ASN A 7 -13.54 -7.44 -11.52
N PRO A 8 -14.19 -6.56 -10.75
CA PRO A 8 -15.63 -6.40 -10.83
C PRO A 8 -16.06 -5.94 -12.23
N ALA A 9 -17.30 -6.22 -12.59
CA ALA A 9 -17.90 -5.61 -13.77
C ALA A 9 -17.94 -4.07 -13.61
N PRO A 10 -17.78 -3.31 -14.70
CA PRO A 10 -17.94 -1.87 -14.66
C PRO A 10 -19.30 -1.47 -14.09
N ILE A 11 -19.33 -0.38 -13.33
CA ILE A 11 -20.51 0.15 -12.64
C ILE A 11 -21.10 1.34 -13.40
N TYR A 12 -20.24 2.15 -14.02
CA TYR A 12 -20.61 3.39 -14.70
C TYR A 12 -20.10 3.40 -16.14
N GLU A 13 -20.83 4.05 -17.05
CA GLU A 13 -20.36 4.23 -18.44
C GLU A 13 -19.48 5.49 -18.53
N ARG A 14 -19.92 6.57 -17.87
CA ARG A 14 -19.34 7.91 -17.93
C ARG A 14 -19.19 8.51 -16.53
N ILE A 15 -18.23 9.42 -16.37
CA ILE A 15 -17.99 10.13 -15.09
C ILE A 15 -19.24 10.90 -14.64
N ARG A 16 -20.02 11.46 -15.57
CA ARG A 16 -21.27 12.17 -15.23
C ARG A 16 -22.32 11.30 -14.57
N ASP A 17 -22.25 9.98 -14.73
CA ASP A 17 -23.22 9.05 -14.14
C ASP A 17 -23.04 9.00 -12.61
N LEU A 18 -21.90 9.43 -12.08
CA LEU A 18 -21.67 9.54 -10.64
C LEU A 18 -22.64 10.53 -9.96
N PHE A 19 -23.04 11.60 -10.65
CA PHE A 19 -23.94 12.61 -10.08
C PHE A 19 -25.32 12.02 -9.74
N SER A 20 -25.84 11.11 -10.57
CA SER A 20 -27.10 10.42 -10.27
C SER A 20 -26.96 9.42 -9.12
N HIS A 21 -25.73 9.10 -8.71
CA HIS A 21 -25.42 8.21 -7.59
C HIS A 21 -24.97 8.98 -6.34
N GLY A 22 -25.28 10.28 -6.26
CA GLY A 22 -25.09 11.10 -5.06
C GLY A 22 -23.70 11.71 -4.89
N PHE A 23 -22.78 11.50 -5.83
CA PHE A 23 -21.48 12.17 -5.82
C PHE A 23 -21.66 13.66 -6.13
N LYS A 24 -20.85 14.50 -5.48
CA LYS A 24 -20.84 15.95 -5.69
C LYS A 24 -19.42 16.43 -5.91
N ILE A 25 -19.22 17.49 -6.71
CA ILE A 25 -17.91 18.12 -6.81
C ILE A 25 -17.59 18.82 -5.49
N ASP A 26 -16.44 18.50 -4.91
CA ASP A 26 -15.82 19.30 -3.86
C ASP A 26 -15.05 20.44 -4.51
N TRP A 27 -15.72 21.59 -4.65
CA TRP A 27 -15.15 22.76 -5.34
C TRP A 27 -13.89 23.30 -4.65
N VAL A 28 -13.77 23.16 -3.33
CA VAL A 28 -12.57 23.62 -2.61
C VAL A 28 -11.38 22.77 -3.02
N THR A 29 -11.51 21.45 -2.92
CA THR A 29 -10.43 20.52 -3.27
C THR A 29 -10.15 20.55 -4.78
N ALA A 30 -11.18 20.55 -5.62
CA ALA A 30 -11.06 20.58 -7.07
C ALA A 30 -10.37 21.86 -7.57
N SER A 31 -10.78 23.03 -7.07
CA SER A 31 -10.13 24.30 -7.41
C SER A 31 -8.70 24.33 -6.89
N PHE A 32 -8.45 23.89 -5.66
CA PHE A 32 -7.09 23.85 -5.11
C PHE A 32 -6.14 22.98 -5.95
N ILE A 33 -6.53 21.74 -6.26
CA ILE A 33 -5.71 20.84 -7.08
C ILE A 33 -5.50 21.45 -8.47
N SER A 34 -6.55 21.97 -9.11
CA SER A 34 -6.44 22.55 -10.45
C SER A 34 -5.52 23.77 -10.47
N ILE A 35 -5.69 24.70 -9.52
CA ILE A 35 -4.89 25.92 -9.42
C ILE A 35 -3.44 25.58 -9.07
N SER A 36 -3.18 24.67 -8.13
CA SER A 36 -1.80 24.33 -7.76
C SER A 36 -1.03 23.71 -8.92
N HIS A 37 -1.67 22.87 -9.72
CA HIS A 37 -1.04 22.27 -10.90
C HIS A 37 -0.78 23.31 -12.00
N VAL A 38 -1.73 24.21 -12.26
CA VAL A 38 -1.54 25.31 -13.21
C VAL A 38 -0.42 26.25 -12.74
N VAL A 39 -0.40 26.63 -11.46
CA VAL A 39 0.67 27.43 -10.86
C VAL A 39 2.00 26.70 -10.98
N CYS A 40 2.07 25.40 -10.69
CA CYS A 40 3.30 24.63 -10.84
C CYS A 40 3.80 24.66 -12.30
N LEU A 41 2.92 24.41 -13.27
CA LEU A 41 3.29 24.36 -14.69
C LEU A 41 3.76 25.72 -15.23
N ILE A 42 3.07 26.79 -14.86
CA ILE A 42 3.36 28.14 -15.37
C ILE A 42 4.49 28.79 -14.57
N ALA A 43 4.41 28.79 -13.24
CA ALA A 43 5.36 29.52 -12.40
C ALA A 43 6.73 28.85 -12.30
N THR A 44 6.84 27.53 -12.50
CA THR A 44 8.15 26.84 -12.41
C THR A 44 9.16 27.38 -13.44
N PRO A 45 8.85 27.46 -14.75
CA PRO A 45 9.76 28.07 -15.72
C PRO A 45 10.19 29.50 -15.33
N PHE A 46 9.26 30.36 -14.92
CA PHE A 46 9.59 31.72 -14.48
C PHE A 46 10.45 31.73 -13.21
N ALA A 47 10.13 30.90 -12.23
CA ALA A 47 10.88 30.79 -10.98
C ALA A 47 12.32 30.35 -11.22
N TYR A 48 12.56 29.43 -12.16
CA TYR A 48 13.91 29.01 -12.55
C TYR A 48 14.65 30.07 -13.37
N PHE A 49 13.94 30.82 -14.22
CA PHE A 49 14.53 31.90 -15.02
C PHE A 49 14.94 33.11 -14.18
N TYR A 50 14.11 33.51 -13.22
CA TYR A 50 14.34 34.66 -12.33
C TYR A 50 15.03 34.28 -11.00
N ALA A 51 15.40 33.00 -10.83
CA ALA A 51 16.11 32.56 -9.64
C ALA A 51 17.44 33.34 -9.48
N PRO A 52 17.80 33.80 -8.27
CA PRO A 52 19.14 34.28 -7.99
C PRO A 52 20.21 33.27 -8.44
N GLU A 53 21.40 33.75 -8.79
CA GLU A 53 22.45 32.92 -9.37
C GLU A 53 22.74 31.69 -8.50
N GLY A 54 22.72 30.50 -9.11
CA GLY A 54 22.93 29.22 -8.42
C GLY A 54 21.79 28.73 -7.53
N PHE A 55 20.76 29.54 -7.26
CA PHE A 55 19.65 29.20 -6.35
C PHE A 55 18.77 28.05 -6.87
N TRP A 56 18.75 27.83 -8.19
CA TRP A 56 18.02 26.72 -8.83
C TRP A 56 18.41 25.34 -8.26
N LYS A 57 19.65 25.17 -7.77
CA LYS A 57 20.10 23.92 -7.13
C LYS A 57 19.38 23.69 -5.80
N ILE A 58 19.19 24.76 -5.02
CA ILE A 58 18.46 24.74 -3.75
C ILE A 58 16.98 24.48 -4.03
N MET A 59 16.40 25.11 -5.05
CA MET A 59 15.02 24.86 -5.48
C MET A 59 14.81 23.39 -5.87
N LEU A 60 15.71 22.82 -6.69
CA LEU A 60 15.64 21.42 -7.10
C LEU A 60 15.79 20.48 -5.90
N ALA A 61 16.79 20.74 -5.04
CA ALA A 61 16.99 19.96 -3.83
C ALA A 61 15.76 20.00 -2.90
N TRP A 62 15.18 21.17 -2.69
CA TRP A 62 13.95 21.34 -1.91
C TRP A 62 12.79 20.55 -2.49
N THR A 63 12.56 20.67 -3.81
CA THR A 63 11.52 19.93 -4.53
C THR A 63 11.65 18.42 -4.28
N LEU A 64 12.84 17.86 -4.46
CA LEU A 64 13.09 16.42 -4.30
C LEU A 64 13.01 15.96 -2.84
N ILE A 65 13.54 16.74 -1.89
CA ILE A 65 13.49 16.44 -0.45
C ILE A 65 12.06 16.52 0.05
N HIS A 66 11.30 17.54 -0.34
CA HIS A 66 9.89 17.68 -0.01
C HIS A 66 9.10 16.48 -0.54
N ALA A 67 9.27 16.14 -1.82
CA ALA A 67 8.62 14.98 -2.42
C ALA A 67 8.96 13.68 -1.66
N LEU A 68 10.24 13.51 -1.28
CA LEU A 68 10.70 12.36 -0.50
C LEU A 68 10.07 12.30 0.90
N ILE A 69 10.02 13.42 1.63
CA ILE A 69 9.38 13.51 2.95
C ILE A 69 7.90 13.16 2.86
N GLY A 70 7.20 13.69 1.84
CA GLY A 70 5.79 13.43 1.60
C GLY A 70 5.53 11.96 1.27
N CYS A 71 6.31 11.38 0.35
CA CYS A 71 6.23 9.96 0.01
C CYS A 71 6.51 9.08 1.23
N LEU A 72 7.62 9.32 1.93
CA LEU A 72 8.03 8.51 3.08
C LEU A 72 7.00 8.54 4.21
N SER A 73 6.40 9.70 4.46
CA SER A 73 5.39 9.83 5.51
C SER A 73 4.08 9.18 5.11
N THR A 74 3.70 9.27 3.84
CA THR A 74 2.52 8.57 3.32
C THR A 74 2.69 7.05 3.48
N THR A 75 3.83 6.50 3.06
CA THR A 75 4.06 5.04 3.06
C THR A 75 4.32 4.47 4.45
N VAL A 76 5.17 5.11 5.26
CA VAL A 76 5.46 4.66 6.63
C VAL A 76 4.22 4.85 7.50
N TYR A 77 3.68 6.06 7.53
CA TYR A 77 2.76 6.46 8.58
C TYR A 77 1.30 6.29 8.17
N SER A 78 0.80 7.08 7.22
CA SER A 78 -0.63 7.06 6.86
C SER A 78 -1.07 5.71 6.33
N HIS A 79 -0.22 5.05 5.54
CA HIS A 79 -0.47 3.76 4.94
C HIS A 79 -0.24 2.58 5.90
N ARG A 80 1.01 2.21 6.17
CA ARG A 80 1.31 0.97 6.90
C ARG A 80 0.93 1.08 8.38
N LEU A 81 1.36 2.13 9.07
CA LEU A 81 1.13 2.26 10.51
C LEU A 81 -0.32 2.61 10.87
N ILE A 82 -0.93 3.58 10.20
CA ILE A 82 -2.25 4.11 10.57
C ILE A 82 -3.39 3.38 9.86
N ALA A 83 -3.40 3.28 8.53
CA ALA A 83 -4.50 2.62 7.81
C ALA A 83 -4.57 1.12 8.16
N HIS A 84 -3.42 0.44 8.07
CA HIS A 84 -3.34 -1.02 8.22
C HIS A 84 -2.97 -1.53 9.62
N GLY A 85 -2.52 -0.66 10.51
CA GLY A 85 -2.13 -1.09 11.86
C GLY A 85 -0.94 -2.06 11.85
N ALA A 86 0.04 -1.81 10.98
CA ALA A 86 1.23 -2.64 10.83
C ALA A 86 2.11 -2.71 12.10
N ALA A 87 1.85 -1.85 13.08
CA ALA A 87 2.41 -1.91 14.43
C ALA A 87 1.30 -1.77 15.47
N LYS A 88 1.46 -2.41 16.63
CA LYS A 88 0.51 -2.29 17.76
C LYS A 88 0.63 -0.96 18.50
N THR A 89 1.83 -0.38 18.54
CA THR A 89 2.10 0.85 19.29
C THR A 89 2.99 1.77 18.47
N ILE A 90 2.65 3.06 18.47
CA ILE A 90 3.36 4.12 17.78
C ILE A 90 3.63 5.22 18.82
N SER A 91 4.87 5.69 18.90
CA SER A 91 5.27 6.74 19.84
C SER A 91 4.97 8.14 19.31
N TRP A 92 4.83 9.12 20.21
CA TRP A 92 4.59 10.52 19.85
C TRP A 92 5.60 11.12 18.85
N PRO A 93 6.92 10.88 18.95
CA PRO A 93 7.85 11.37 17.94
C PRO A 93 7.52 10.93 16.52
N VAL A 94 7.03 9.69 16.34
CA VAL A 94 6.60 9.18 15.03
C VAL A 94 5.35 9.90 14.55
N HIS A 95 4.37 10.12 15.44
CA HIS A 95 3.18 10.91 15.13
C HIS A 95 3.56 12.34 14.68
N ILE A 96 4.49 13.00 15.36
CA ILE A 96 4.93 14.36 15.04
C ILE A 96 5.65 14.39 13.69
N VAL A 97 6.72 13.61 13.52
CA VAL A 97 7.57 13.66 12.33
C VAL A 97 6.81 13.24 11.08
N PHE A 98 6.12 12.10 11.12
CA PHE A 98 5.47 11.57 9.92
C PHE A 98 4.02 12.04 9.78
N GLY A 99 3.31 12.33 10.87
CA GLY A 99 1.92 12.77 10.83
C GLY A 99 1.73 14.30 10.76
N PHE A 100 2.33 15.05 11.69
CA PHE A 100 2.14 16.50 11.76
C PHE A 100 3.03 17.27 10.77
N ILE A 101 4.19 16.73 10.41
CA ILE A 101 5.09 17.36 9.45
C ILE A 101 4.96 16.68 8.08
N GLY A 102 5.39 15.44 7.96
CA GLY A 102 5.57 14.85 6.64
C GLY A 102 4.28 14.52 5.87
N GLN A 103 3.22 14.03 6.53
CA GLN A 103 1.91 13.84 5.88
C GLN A 103 1.29 15.18 5.47
N VAL A 104 1.53 16.25 6.24
CA VAL A 104 1.09 17.60 5.88
C VAL A 104 1.84 18.11 4.66
N MET A 105 3.16 17.86 4.60
CA MET A 105 3.98 18.15 3.42
C MET A 105 3.57 17.33 2.19
N ALA A 106 3.00 16.13 2.37
CA ALA A 106 2.50 15.33 1.25
C ALA A 106 1.25 15.95 0.57
N MET A 107 0.49 16.78 1.30
CA MET A 107 -0.76 17.40 0.82
C MET A 107 -1.80 16.43 0.26
N GLN A 108 -2.02 15.30 0.92
CA GLN A 108 -2.99 14.27 0.51
C GLN A 108 -4.18 14.12 1.48
N GLY A 109 -4.52 15.20 2.19
CA GLY A 109 -5.46 15.19 3.31
C GLY A 109 -4.79 14.81 4.64
N SER A 110 -5.55 14.98 5.74
CA SER A 110 -5.11 14.58 7.08
C SER A 110 -4.83 13.08 7.12
N ALA A 111 -3.96 12.66 8.06
CA ALA A 111 -3.66 11.25 8.25
C ALA A 111 -4.92 10.44 8.59
N ARG A 112 -5.86 11.05 9.32
CA ARG A 112 -7.16 10.45 9.68
C ARG A 112 -8.02 10.20 8.44
N ARG A 113 -8.23 11.22 7.60
CA ARG A 113 -9.00 11.11 6.35
C ARG A 113 -8.34 10.13 5.39
N TRP A 114 -7.04 10.27 5.15
CA TRP A 114 -6.28 9.40 4.25
C TRP A 114 -6.43 7.92 4.66
N ALA A 115 -6.22 7.62 5.94
CA ALA A 115 -6.30 6.26 6.46
C ALA A 115 -7.74 5.70 6.44
N ALA A 116 -8.75 6.51 6.75
CA ALA A 116 -10.15 6.08 6.70
C ALA A 116 -10.54 5.67 5.27
N MET A 117 -10.25 6.52 4.27
CA MET A 117 -10.54 6.22 2.87
C MET A 117 -9.75 5.01 2.35
N HIS A 118 -8.49 4.86 2.77
CA HIS A 118 -7.67 3.69 2.41
C HIS A 118 -8.23 2.37 2.98
N VAL A 119 -8.78 2.40 4.20
CA VAL A 119 -9.45 1.23 4.78
C VAL A 119 -10.69 0.84 3.95
N ILE A 120 -11.45 1.80 3.43
CA ILE A 120 -12.59 1.53 2.54
C ILE A 120 -12.09 0.90 1.24
N HIS A 121 -11.06 1.48 0.61
CA HIS A 121 -10.43 0.96 -0.61
C HIS A 121 -10.03 -0.51 -0.49
N HIS A 122 -9.41 -0.93 0.61
CA HIS A 122 -9.14 -2.36 0.85
C HIS A 122 -10.38 -3.17 1.25
N GLY A 123 -11.32 -2.55 1.95
CA GLY A 123 -12.53 -3.22 2.43
C GLY A 123 -13.44 -3.70 1.31
N VAL A 124 -13.40 -3.05 0.14
CA VAL A 124 -14.22 -3.44 -1.01
C VAL A 124 -13.81 -4.78 -1.62
N ASP A 125 -12.52 -5.11 -1.62
CA ASP A 125 -11.99 -6.35 -2.21
C ASP A 125 -12.58 -7.60 -1.54
N ARG A 126 -12.77 -7.53 -0.22
CA ARG A 126 -13.33 -8.64 0.56
C ARG A 126 -14.85 -8.61 0.66
N SER A 127 -15.44 -7.42 0.66
CA SER A 127 -16.90 -7.27 0.81
C SER A 127 -17.65 -7.39 -0.51
N GLY A 128 -16.96 -7.28 -1.65
CA GLY A 128 -17.56 -7.23 -2.99
C GLY A 128 -18.32 -5.92 -3.27
N LYS A 129 -18.30 -4.95 -2.35
CA LYS A 129 -19.01 -3.67 -2.47
C LYS A 129 -18.18 -2.64 -3.23
N HIS A 130 -17.77 -2.99 -4.45
CA HIS A 130 -16.83 -2.21 -5.26
C HIS A 130 -17.30 -0.78 -5.57
N GLN A 131 -18.60 -0.50 -5.50
CA GLN A 131 -19.15 0.86 -5.63
C GLN A 131 -18.72 1.82 -4.50
N LEU A 132 -18.21 1.29 -3.39
CA LEU A 132 -17.72 2.09 -2.26
C LEU A 132 -16.24 2.47 -2.39
N ASP A 133 -15.53 1.91 -3.37
CA ASP A 133 -14.08 2.09 -3.50
C ASP A 133 -13.76 3.52 -3.95
N PRO A 134 -13.17 4.36 -3.09
CA PRO A 134 -12.91 5.73 -3.48
C PRO A 134 -11.95 5.84 -4.66
N TYR A 135 -11.07 4.87 -4.85
CA TYR A 135 -9.96 4.94 -5.80
C TYR A 135 -10.09 3.91 -6.92
N SER A 136 -11.31 3.46 -7.23
CA SER A 136 -11.52 2.34 -8.14
C SER A 136 -10.91 2.54 -9.52
N ALA A 137 -10.06 1.60 -9.94
CA ALA A 137 -9.53 1.51 -11.30
C ALA A 137 -10.41 0.62 -12.22
N THR A 138 -11.65 0.34 -11.83
CA THR A 138 -12.53 -0.64 -12.52
C THR A 138 -13.98 -0.17 -12.71
N TRP A 139 -14.36 0.99 -12.20
CA TRP A 139 -15.72 1.51 -12.27
C TRP A 139 -16.23 1.75 -13.69
N PHE A 140 -15.36 2.16 -14.60
CA PHE A 140 -15.74 2.59 -15.93
C PHE A 140 -15.48 1.53 -16.99
N THR A 141 -16.25 1.58 -18.07
CA THR A 141 -16.10 0.67 -19.23
C THR A 141 -14.79 0.87 -19.99
N THR A 142 -14.17 2.05 -19.90
CA THR A 142 -12.92 2.38 -20.62
C THR A 142 -11.73 2.55 -19.67
N GLY A 143 -10.57 2.03 -20.10
CA GLY A 143 -9.33 2.10 -19.32
C GLY A 143 -8.88 3.53 -18.99
N TRP A 144 -9.03 4.48 -19.91
CA TRP A 144 -8.62 5.87 -19.67
C TRP A 144 -9.48 6.58 -18.63
N ARG A 145 -10.78 6.27 -18.53
CA ARG A 145 -11.66 6.82 -17.48
C ARG A 145 -11.30 6.25 -16.13
N ASN A 146 -11.01 4.95 -16.07
CA ASN A 146 -10.50 4.29 -14.87
C ASN A 146 -9.18 4.91 -14.42
N PHE A 147 -8.23 5.11 -15.34
CA PHE A 147 -6.97 5.77 -15.03
C PHE A 147 -7.20 7.19 -14.49
N LEU A 148 -7.98 8.01 -15.19
CA LEU A 148 -8.21 9.39 -14.80
C LEU A 148 -8.93 9.50 -13.45
N TRP A 149 -9.90 8.61 -13.18
CA TRP A 149 -10.60 8.53 -11.90
C TRP A 149 -9.67 8.16 -10.75
N SER A 150 -9.01 6.99 -10.85
CA SER A 150 -8.17 6.48 -9.76
C SER A 150 -6.88 7.27 -9.57
N HIS A 151 -6.41 7.96 -10.61
CA HIS A 151 -5.19 8.76 -10.53
C HIS A 151 -5.42 10.17 -9.98
N MET A 152 -6.56 10.83 -10.23
CA MET A 152 -6.71 12.23 -9.79
C MET A 152 -8.15 12.66 -9.59
N LEU A 153 -9.06 12.33 -10.52
CA LEU A 153 -10.40 12.93 -10.49
C LEU A 153 -11.19 12.55 -9.25
N THR A 154 -10.98 11.37 -8.66
CA THR A 154 -11.68 10.99 -7.42
C THR A 154 -11.57 12.05 -6.32
N TYR A 155 -10.44 12.74 -6.20
CA TYR A 155 -10.22 13.77 -5.18
C TYR A 155 -11.05 15.04 -5.41
N PHE A 156 -11.60 15.22 -6.62
CA PHE A 156 -12.46 16.36 -6.97
C PHE A 156 -13.90 16.12 -6.50
N PHE A 157 -14.23 14.91 -6.03
CA PHE A 157 -15.58 14.52 -5.66
C PHE A 157 -15.69 14.23 -4.17
N SER A 158 -16.75 14.74 -3.56
CA SER A 158 -17.32 14.20 -2.34
C SER A 158 -18.09 12.94 -2.67
N HIS A 159 -17.70 11.84 -2.02
CA HIS A 159 -18.38 10.56 -2.10
C HIS A 159 -19.65 10.59 -1.25
N PRO A 160 -20.71 9.87 -1.62
CA PRO A 160 -21.91 9.75 -0.79
C PRO A 160 -21.57 9.27 0.63
N ASP A 161 -22.26 9.81 1.63
CA ASP A 161 -22.10 9.34 3.00
C ASP A 161 -22.60 7.90 3.12
N THR A 162 -21.78 7.05 3.73
CA THR A 162 -22.14 5.66 3.97
C THR A 162 -21.74 5.24 5.37
N SER A 163 -22.43 4.22 5.90
CA SER A 163 -22.03 3.60 7.17
C SER A 163 -20.61 3.04 7.15
N ALA A 164 -20.08 2.71 5.96
CA ALA A 164 -18.71 2.22 5.80
C ALA A 164 -17.71 3.36 6.02
N THR A 165 -17.99 4.54 5.44
CA THR A 165 -17.22 5.77 5.66
C THR A 165 -17.22 6.15 7.13
N GLU A 166 -18.39 6.21 7.77
CA GLU A 166 -18.52 6.54 9.19
C GLU A 166 -17.70 5.60 10.08
N LYS A 167 -17.84 4.29 9.90
CA LYS A 167 -17.07 3.28 10.66
C LYS A 167 -15.56 3.39 10.41
N ALA A 168 -15.15 3.72 9.20
CA ALA A 168 -13.74 3.90 8.87
C ALA A 168 -13.13 5.10 9.59
N PHE A 169 -13.86 6.23 9.69
CA PHE A 169 -13.44 7.38 10.47
C PHE A 169 -13.42 7.10 11.98
N GLN A 170 -14.46 6.46 12.52
CA GLN A 170 -14.51 6.05 13.94
C GLN A 170 -13.33 5.15 14.33
N ALA A 171 -12.89 4.28 13.42
CA ALA A 171 -11.71 3.43 13.64
C ALA A 171 -10.38 4.20 13.68
N LYS A 172 -10.37 5.50 13.34
CA LYS A 172 -9.19 6.38 13.29
C LYS A 172 -9.30 7.57 14.26
N ASP A 173 -9.91 7.34 15.43
CA ASP A 173 -10.18 8.36 16.45
C ASP A 173 -9.13 8.47 17.57
N SER A 174 -7.92 7.96 17.35
CA SER A 174 -6.85 8.14 18.34
C SER A 174 -6.47 9.62 18.47
N THR A 175 -6.10 10.04 19.69
CA THR A 175 -5.79 11.44 20.02
C THR A 175 -4.82 12.10 19.02
N PRO A 176 -3.69 11.48 18.63
CA PRO A 176 -2.78 12.09 17.66
C PRO A 176 -3.42 12.37 16.29
N LEU A 177 -4.30 11.48 15.82
CA LEU A 177 -4.95 11.61 14.51
C LEU A 177 -6.01 12.70 14.52
N VAL A 178 -6.83 12.77 15.57
CA VAL A 178 -7.85 13.82 15.72
C VAL A 178 -7.19 15.20 15.85
N TRP A 179 -6.08 15.30 16.57
CA TRP A 179 -5.34 16.56 16.69
C TRP A 179 -4.70 16.98 15.37
N GLN A 180 -4.08 16.03 14.65
CA GLN A 180 -3.49 16.30 13.35
C GLN A 180 -4.54 16.71 12.32
N ASP A 181 -5.72 16.10 12.34
CA ASP A 181 -6.87 16.43 11.49
C ASP A 181 -7.35 17.87 11.73
N LYS A 182 -7.51 18.27 13.00
CA LYS A 182 -7.90 19.65 13.38
C LYS A 182 -6.85 20.70 13.01
N LEU A 183 -5.56 20.36 13.12
CA LEU A 183 -4.45 21.27 12.82
C LEU A 183 -4.00 21.20 11.36
N TYR A 184 -4.63 20.36 10.53
CA TYR A 184 -4.16 20.06 9.18
C TYR A 184 -4.02 21.30 8.32
N VAL A 185 -5.06 22.14 8.25
CA VAL A 185 -5.08 23.33 7.38
C VAL A 185 -4.05 24.38 7.82
N PRO A 186 -3.98 24.80 9.11
CA PRO A 186 -2.91 25.69 9.56
C PRO A 186 -1.50 25.17 9.28
N LEU A 187 -1.25 23.88 9.56
CA LEU A 187 0.07 23.28 9.31
C LEU A 187 0.37 23.19 7.82
N LEU A 188 -0.63 22.92 6.98
CA LEU A 188 -0.49 22.88 5.53
C LEU A 188 -0.02 24.22 4.98
N VAL A 189 -0.65 25.32 5.41
CA VAL A 189 -0.27 26.68 5.01
C VAL A 189 1.15 27.00 5.47
N VAL A 190 1.47 26.69 6.72
CA VAL A 190 2.79 26.96 7.29
C VAL A 190 3.88 26.15 6.59
N LEU A 191 3.73 24.83 6.49
CA LEU A 191 4.81 23.94 6.05
C LEU A 191 5.01 23.93 4.53
N ASN A 192 3.95 24.08 3.73
CA ASN A 192 4.05 23.98 2.26
C ASN A 192 4.16 25.34 1.56
N PHE A 193 3.85 26.45 2.24
CA PHE A 193 3.86 27.78 1.62
C PHE A 193 4.69 28.80 2.40
N LEU A 194 4.39 29.04 3.68
CA LEU A 194 5.08 30.09 4.44
C LEU A 194 6.54 29.73 4.76
N LEU A 195 6.80 28.50 5.21
CA LEU A 195 8.13 28.01 5.52
C LEU A 195 9.08 28.10 4.30
N PRO A 196 8.76 27.52 3.13
CA PRO A 196 9.62 27.64 1.96
C PRO A 196 9.75 29.10 1.50
N PHE A 197 8.69 29.91 1.58
CA PHE A 197 8.79 31.33 1.24
C PHE A 197 9.79 32.08 2.14
N VAL A 198 9.66 31.93 3.45
CA VAL A 198 10.56 32.59 4.42
C VAL A 198 11.99 32.10 4.25
N LEU A 199 12.20 30.79 4.11
CA LEU A 199 13.53 30.22 3.91
C LEU A 199 14.19 30.74 2.62
N GLY A 200 13.44 30.76 1.51
CA GLY A 200 13.96 31.27 0.24
C GLY A 200 14.29 32.76 0.31
N ALA A 201 13.47 33.54 1.03
CA ALA A 201 13.73 34.96 1.22
C ALA A 201 14.95 35.22 2.08
N LEU A 202 15.15 34.45 3.16
CA LEU A 202 16.31 34.57 4.04
C LEU A 202 17.61 34.14 3.35
N ILE A 203 17.60 33.02 2.61
CA ILE A 203 18.79 32.49 1.93
C ILE A 203 19.29 33.45 0.85
N THR A 204 18.36 34.12 0.15
CA THR A 204 18.69 34.98 -1.00
C THR A 204 18.71 36.47 -0.65
N GLY A 205 18.23 36.86 0.54
CA GLY A 205 17.99 38.25 0.90
C GLY A 205 16.90 38.94 0.06
N SER A 206 16.00 38.20 -0.59
CA SER A 206 15.06 38.76 -1.56
C SER A 206 13.68 38.10 -1.53
N LEU A 207 12.61 38.87 -1.77
CA LEU A 207 11.26 38.31 -1.91
C LEU A 207 11.14 37.36 -3.11
N VAL A 208 11.92 37.60 -4.16
CA VAL A 208 11.98 36.73 -5.35
C VAL A 208 12.44 35.33 -4.98
N GLY A 209 13.53 35.20 -4.21
CA GLY A 209 13.99 33.89 -3.76
C GLY A 209 12.98 33.17 -2.87
N GLY A 210 12.20 33.92 -2.08
CA GLY A 210 11.07 33.37 -1.34
C GLY A 210 9.99 32.77 -2.25
N LEU A 211 9.55 33.52 -3.26
CA LEU A 211 8.60 33.02 -4.25
C LEU A 211 9.15 31.81 -5.01
N CYS A 212 10.43 31.82 -5.40
CA CYS A 212 11.08 30.71 -6.08
C CYS A 212 11.05 29.43 -5.24
N LEU A 213 11.39 29.50 -3.95
CA LEU A 213 11.39 28.32 -3.09
C LEU A 213 9.96 27.85 -2.74
N MET A 214 8.99 28.77 -2.64
CA MET A 214 7.58 28.42 -2.53
C MET A 214 7.08 27.64 -3.75
N VAL A 215 7.43 28.07 -4.97
CA VAL A 215 7.13 27.33 -6.21
C VAL A 215 7.80 25.95 -6.22
N ALA A 216 9.05 25.85 -5.75
CA ALA A 216 9.72 24.57 -5.58
C ALA A 216 8.97 23.63 -4.60
N SER A 217 8.42 24.17 -3.52
CA SER A 217 7.60 23.42 -2.58
C SER A 217 6.30 22.91 -3.20
N ILE A 218 5.68 23.72 -4.09
CA ILE A 218 4.52 23.32 -4.88
C ILE A 218 4.85 22.12 -5.77
N GLY A 219 5.97 22.17 -6.49
CA GLY A 219 6.46 21.02 -7.24
C GLY A 219 6.70 19.79 -6.36
N GLY A 220 7.24 19.99 -5.16
CA GLY A 220 7.53 18.92 -4.20
C GLY A 220 6.29 18.12 -3.79
N TYR A 221 5.22 18.79 -3.36
CA TYR A 221 4.00 18.06 -2.98
C TYR A 221 3.25 17.49 -4.18
N ILE A 222 3.28 18.14 -5.36
CA ILE A 222 2.66 17.60 -6.59
C ILE A 222 3.36 16.31 -7.03
N LEU A 223 4.70 16.26 -6.96
CA LEU A 223 5.45 15.05 -7.22
C LEU A 223 5.09 13.94 -6.21
N ALA A 224 4.95 14.27 -4.93
CA ALA A 224 4.51 13.30 -3.93
C ALA A 224 3.09 12.77 -4.21
N GLN A 225 2.16 13.66 -4.55
CA GLN A 225 0.78 13.34 -4.93
C GLN A 225 0.74 12.38 -6.11
N HIS A 226 1.29 12.76 -7.27
CA HIS A 226 1.27 11.92 -8.46
C HIS A 226 1.94 10.57 -8.22
N ASN A 227 3.06 10.55 -7.49
CA ASN A 227 3.72 9.30 -7.15
C ASN A 227 2.79 8.40 -6.31
N THR A 228 2.14 8.91 -5.26
CA THR A 228 1.17 8.13 -4.49
C THR A 228 -0.03 7.71 -5.34
N TRP A 229 -0.58 8.58 -6.18
CA TRP A 229 -1.76 8.29 -6.99
C TRP A 229 -1.50 7.23 -8.06
N THR A 230 -0.26 7.03 -8.49
CA THR A 230 0.07 5.89 -9.36
C THR A 230 -0.16 4.53 -8.70
N VAL A 231 -0.16 4.46 -7.36
CA VAL A 231 -0.49 3.21 -6.64
C VAL A 231 -1.99 2.90 -6.76
N ASN A 232 -2.84 3.92 -6.89
CA ASN A 232 -4.27 3.70 -7.13
C ASN A 232 -4.57 3.40 -8.61
N SER A 233 -3.78 3.97 -9.52
CA SER A 233 -4.00 3.81 -10.97
C SER A 233 -3.10 2.75 -11.60
N VAL A 234 -1.80 3.03 -11.72
CA VAL A 234 -0.84 2.20 -12.45
C VAL A 234 -0.81 0.77 -11.93
N THR A 235 -0.72 0.57 -10.62
CA THR A 235 -0.55 -0.78 -10.03
C THR A 235 -1.87 -1.55 -9.88
N HIS A 236 -3.04 -0.94 -10.13
CA HIS A 236 -4.30 -1.67 -10.34
C HIS A 236 -4.54 -2.02 -11.81
N MET A 237 -3.94 -1.29 -12.74
CA MET A 237 -4.14 -1.48 -14.17
C MET A 237 -3.05 -2.36 -14.80
N TRP A 238 -1.79 -2.19 -14.39
CA TRP A 238 -0.61 -2.82 -14.99
C TRP A 238 0.35 -3.39 -13.94
N GLY A 239 0.85 -4.60 -14.21
CA GLY A 239 1.81 -5.30 -13.36
C GLY A 239 1.99 -6.75 -13.77
N PHE A 240 2.86 -7.45 -13.05
CA PHE A 240 3.37 -8.78 -13.40
C PHE A 240 2.68 -9.90 -12.60
N THR A 241 2.31 -9.63 -11.35
CA THR A 241 1.64 -10.61 -10.47
C THR A 241 0.28 -10.07 -10.07
N LYS A 242 -0.81 -10.78 -10.41
CA LYS A 242 -2.18 -10.39 -10.06
C LYS A 242 -2.48 -10.70 -8.58
N GLY A 243 -3.29 -9.85 -7.95
CA GLY A 243 -3.85 -10.08 -6.62
C GLY A 243 -4.78 -11.29 -6.58
N ALA A 244 -4.89 -11.90 -5.40
CA ALA A 244 -5.76 -13.05 -5.17
C ALA A 244 -7.20 -12.63 -4.88
N PHE A 245 -7.40 -11.41 -4.37
CA PHE A 245 -8.69 -10.87 -3.94
C PHE A 245 -9.04 -9.51 -4.57
N SER A 246 -8.12 -8.89 -5.31
CA SER A 246 -8.30 -7.53 -5.83
C SER A 246 -7.79 -7.38 -7.26
N SER A 247 -8.05 -6.20 -7.83
CA SER A 247 -7.49 -5.76 -9.12
C SER A 247 -6.00 -5.36 -9.02
N ALA A 248 -5.44 -5.23 -7.81
CA ALA A 248 -4.07 -4.82 -7.60
C ALA A 248 -3.07 -5.80 -8.21
N LYS A 249 -1.92 -5.28 -8.61
CA LYS A 249 -0.85 -6.01 -9.30
C LYS A 249 0.50 -5.61 -8.73
N ASN A 250 1.36 -6.59 -8.48
CA ASN A 250 2.77 -6.33 -8.19
C ASN A 250 3.44 -5.77 -9.45
N ASN A 251 4.12 -4.64 -9.31
CA ASN A 251 4.81 -3.96 -10.39
C ASN A 251 6.27 -3.70 -10.04
N TYR A 252 7.18 -4.40 -10.73
CA TYR A 252 8.62 -4.36 -10.47
C TYR A 252 9.34 -3.27 -11.26
N ILE A 253 8.67 -2.65 -12.24
CA ILE A 253 9.23 -1.52 -13.03
C ILE A 253 8.80 -0.21 -12.40
N TRP A 254 7.50 -0.06 -12.15
CA TRP A 254 6.95 1.10 -11.49
C TRP A 254 6.76 0.82 -9.99
N MET A 255 7.74 1.24 -9.19
CA MET A 255 7.77 1.00 -7.75
C MET A 255 6.81 1.89 -6.95
N GLY A 256 6.21 2.91 -7.56
CA GLY A 256 5.44 3.94 -6.84
C GLY A 256 6.29 4.66 -5.77
N PRO A 257 5.67 5.26 -4.74
CA PRO A 257 6.40 5.90 -3.66
C PRO A 257 7.14 4.83 -2.86
N LEU A 258 8.46 4.86 -2.89
CA LEU A 258 9.32 4.09 -1.98
C LEU A 258 8.94 2.59 -1.85
N GLY A 259 8.62 1.96 -2.98
CA GLY A 259 8.43 0.52 -3.09
C GLY A 259 7.00 0.00 -2.94
N GLU A 260 6.00 0.87 -2.78
CA GLU A 260 4.60 0.46 -2.63
C GLU A 260 4.06 -0.35 -3.84
N GLY A 261 4.55 -0.06 -5.05
CA GLY A 261 4.15 -0.75 -6.27
C GLY A 261 4.75 -2.16 -6.42
N ASN A 262 5.93 -2.42 -5.86
CA ASN A 262 6.65 -3.69 -5.97
C ASN A 262 5.79 -4.89 -5.56
N HIS A 263 5.01 -4.73 -4.50
CA HIS A 263 4.20 -5.79 -3.91
C HIS A 263 2.75 -5.39 -3.67
N HIS A 264 2.20 -4.53 -4.53
CA HIS A 264 0.87 -3.99 -4.31
C HIS A 264 -0.25 -5.06 -4.26
N ALA A 265 -0.13 -6.14 -5.04
CA ALA A 265 -1.06 -7.26 -4.94
C ALA A 265 -0.94 -8.01 -3.60
N ASP A 266 0.27 -8.20 -3.08
CA ASP A 266 0.49 -8.81 -1.77
C ASP A 266 -0.06 -7.94 -0.65
N HIS A 267 0.10 -6.63 -0.80
CA HIS A 267 -0.47 -5.64 0.09
C HIS A 267 -2.01 -5.75 0.15
N HIS A 268 -2.68 -5.81 -1.00
CA HIS A 268 -4.14 -5.98 -1.00
C HIS A 268 -4.59 -7.31 -0.41
N ASP A 269 -3.85 -8.38 -0.68
CA ASP A 269 -4.20 -9.70 -0.15
C ASP A 269 -4.00 -9.78 1.39
N TYR A 270 -2.99 -9.07 1.91
CA TYR A 270 -2.73 -8.94 3.35
C TYR A 270 -2.14 -7.57 3.75
N GLY A 271 -3.01 -6.57 3.95
CA GLY A 271 -2.57 -5.19 4.21
C GLY A 271 -1.87 -4.96 5.55
N ARG A 272 -2.11 -5.81 6.56
CA ARG A 272 -1.53 -5.67 7.91
C ARG A 272 -0.04 -5.95 7.97
N ASP A 273 0.58 -6.53 6.94
CA ASP A 273 2.01 -6.84 6.99
C ASP A 273 2.86 -5.57 6.84
N TYR A 274 3.71 -5.27 7.82
CA TYR A 274 4.60 -4.10 7.74
C TYR A 274 5.55 -4.13 6.54
N ARG A 275 5.82 -5.32 5.99
CA ARG A 275 6.69 -5.53 4.82
C ARG A 275 6.01 -5.14 3.51
N ASN A 276 4.70 -4.90 3.51
CA ASN A 276 3.94 -4.59 2.30
C ASN A 276 4.02 -5.66 1.20
N GLY A 277 4.29 -6.91 1.59
CA GLY A 277 4.36 -8.04 0.68
C GLY A 277 5.43 -9.07 1.03
N PHE A 278 5.38 -10.20 0.31
CA PHE A 278 6.14 -11.40 0.62
C PHE A 278 7.31 -11.60 -0.34
N GLY A 279 8.24 -12.49 0.00
CA GLY A 279 9.36 -12.83 -0.90
C GLY A 279 10.54 -11.85 -0.85
N TRP A 280 11.50 -12.10 -1.75
CA TRP A 280 12.83 -11.50 -1.72
C TRP A 280 12.90 -10.12 -2.39
N SER A 281 12.17 -9.88 -3.48
CA SER A 281 12.04 -8.57 -4.15
C SER A 281 11.61 -7.46 -3.20
N GLY A 282 10.85 -7.81 -2.17
CA GLY A 282 10.42 -6.88 -1.13
C GLY A 282 11.56 -6.39 -0.25
N TRP A 283 12.65 -7.15 -0.11
CA TRP A 283 13.82 -6.64 0.59
C TRP A 283 14.66 -5.73 -0.31
N LEU A 284 14.63 -5.91 -1.62
CA LEU A 284 15.42 -5.07 -2.53
C LEU A 284 14.73 -3.74 -2.85
N LEU A 285 13.41 -3.74 -3.05
CA LEU A 285 12.66 -2.64 -3.65
C LEU A 285 11.61 -2.05 -2.69
N ASP A 286 11.93 -1.93 -1.41
CA ASP A 286 11.04 -1.35 -0.37
C ASP A 286 11.83 -0.57 0.71
N PRO A 287 12.25 0.69 0.40
CA PRO A 287 12.86 1.57 1.38
C PRO A 287 12.02 1.80 2.65
N THR A 288 10.69 1.88 2.51
CA THR A 288 9.75 2.14 3.61
C THR A 288 9.87 1.10 4.72
N ARG A 289 10.04 -0.17 4.37
CA ARG A 289 10.24 -1.27 5.33
C ARG A 289 11.43 -1.04 6.25
N TYR A 290 12.55 -0.57 5.70
CA TYR A 290 13.76 -0.33 6.48
C TYR A 290 13.58 0.80 7.49
N VAL A 291 12.82 1.83 7.12
CA VAL A 291 12.46 2.91 8.05
C VAL A 291 11.59 2.38 9.19
N ILE A 292 10.60 1.53 8.91
CA ILE A 292 9.79 0.89 9.97
C ILE A 292 10.65 0.00 10.89
N LEU A 293 11.60 -0.76 10.33
CA LEU A 293 12.51 -1.59 11.11
C LEU A 293 13.44 -0.74 11.99
N LEU A 294 13.95 0.38 11.48
CA LEU A 294 14.74 1.33 12.26
C LEU A 294 13.92 1.93 13.40
N LEU A 295 12.70 2.38 13.12
CA LEU A 295 11.79 2.87 14.17
C LEU A 295 11.51 1.78 15.21
N ASN A 296 11.44 0.52 14.80
CA ASN A 296 11.23 -0.60 15.71
C ASN A 296 12.47 -0.88 16.58
N SER A 297 13.68 -0.84 16.00
CA SER A 297 14.92 -1.02 16.76
C SER A 297 15.16 0.11 17.76
N LEU A 298 14.71 1.33 17.44
CA LEU A 298 14.73 2.48 18.35
C LEU A 298 13.60 2.43 19.40
N GLY A 299 12.71 1.43 19.36
CA GLY A 299 11.58 1.30 20.28
C GLY A 299 10.45 2.31 20.04
N LEU A 300 10.50 3.07 18.94
CA LEU A 300 9.52 4.10 18.57
C LEU A 300 8.23 3.51 17.97
N VAL A 301 8.31 2.32 17.38
CA VAL A 301 7.16 1.49 17.02
C VAL A 301 7.32 0.09 17.58
N LYS A 302 6.25 -0.54 18.06
CA LYS A 302 6.31 -1.86 18.71
C LYS A 302 5.21 -2.79 18.21
N GLY A 303 5.48 -4.10 18.30
CA GLY A 303 4.53 -5.15 17.92
C GLY A 303 4.23 -5.14 16.43
N LEU A 304 5.28 -5.18 15.59
CA LEU A 304 5.13 -5.25 14.13
C LEU A 304 4.31 -6.49 13.73
N GLN A 305 3.35 -6.26 12.84
CA GLN A 305 2.45 -7.27 12.31
C GLN A 305 3.03 -7.88 11.04
N ARG A 306 2.96 -9.21 10.94
CA ARG A 306 3.51 -9.96 9.81
C ARG A 306 2.60 -11.13 9.49
N ALA A 307 2.35 -11.38 8.21
CA ALA A 307 1.64 -12.57 7.78
C ALA A 307 2.38 -13.84 8.25
N SER A 308 1.62 -14.80 8.75
CA SER A 308 2.16 -16.12 9.04
C SER A 308 2.55 -16.84 7.75
N LYS A 309 3.41 -17.85 7.83
CA LYS A 309 3.79 -18.67 6.68
C LYS A 309 2.61 -19.42 6.10
N ARG A 310 1.62 -19.81 6.92
CA ARG A 310 0.35 -20.33 6.42
C ARG A 310 -0.42 -19.29 5.60
N GLN A 311 -0.52 -18.05 6.08
CA GLN A 311 -1.20 -16.96 5.34
C GLN A 311 -0.49 -16.64 4.02
N GLU A 312 0.85 -16.56 4.04
CA GLU A 312 1.65 -16.41 2.81
C GLU A 312 1.37 -17.57 1.82
N ALA A 313 1.37 -18.81 2.32
CA ALA A 313 1.10 -20.00 1.49
C ALA A 313 -0.32 -20.01 0.91
N GLU A 314 -1.33 -19.60 1.68
CA GLU A 314 -2.72 -19.52 1.25
C GLU A 314 -2.89 -18.52 0.09
N ILE A 315 -2.30 -17.34 0.23
CA ILE A 315 -2.33 -16.30 -0.80
C ILE A 315 -1.63 -16.79 -2.07
N ILE A 316 -0.43 -17.37 -1.94
CA ILE A 316 0.33 -17.90 -3.09
C ILE A 316 -0.46 -19.01 -3.79
N ALA A 317 -0.96 -20.00 -3.03
CA ALA A 317 -1.72 -21.10 -3.60
C ALA A 317 -2.97 -20.61 -4.34
N ARG A 318 -3.73 -19.69 -3.73
CA ARG A 318 -4.93 -19.11 -4.35
C ARG A 318 -4.62 -18.40 -5.65
N ARG A 319 -3.56 -17.59 -5.71
CA ARG A 319 -3.14 -16.93 -6.95
C ARG A 319 -2.78 -17.91 -8.04
N GLU A 320 -2.05 -18.97 -7.70
CA GLU A 320 -1.66 -19.99 -8.66
C GLU A 320 -2.87 -20.77 -9.21
N LEU A 321 -3.86 -21.06 -8.37
CA LEU A 321 -5.12 -21.65 -8.81
C LEU A 321 -5.91 -20.72 -9.73
N LEU A 322 -6.03 -19.44 -9.39
CA LEU A 322 -6.69 -18.45 -10.26
C LEU A 322 -5.97 -18.32 -11.60
N ASN A 323 -4.64 -18.25 -11.58
CA ASN A 323 -3.83 -18.22 -12.80
C ASN A 323 -3.99 -19.50 -13.63
N ALA A 324 -4.05 -20.66 -12.97
CA ALA A 324 -4.29 -21.95 -13.62
C ALA A 324 -5.68 -22.00 -14.27
N GLN A 325 -6.72 -21.52 -13.58
CA GLN A 325 -8.09 -21.43 -14.10
C GLN A 325 -8.19 -20.52 -15.33
N ILE A 326 -7.48 -19.38 -15.33
CA ILE A 326 -7.48 -18.44 -16.46
C ILE A 326 -6.71 -18.98 -17.67
N LYS A 327 -5.57 -19.64 -17.44
CA LYS A 327 -4.64 -20.04 -18.51
C LYS A 327 -4.94 -21.43 -19.10
N THR A 328 -5.86 -22.18 -18.51
CA THR A 328 -6.17 -23.57 -18.91
C THR A 328 -7.58 -23.66 -19.47
N GLN A 329 -7.83 -24.63 -20.34
CA GLN A 329 -9.19 -24.90 -20.84
C GLN A 329 -10.14 -25.23 -19.66
N PRO A 330 -11.38 -24.68 -19.64
CA PRO A 330 -12.29 -24.85 -18.50
C PRO A 330 -12.56 -26.31 -18.13
N THR A 331 -12.87 -27.16 -19.11
CA THR A 331 -13.14 -28.61 -18.91
C THR A 331 -11.94 -29.33 -18.28
N ARG A 332 -10.73 -28.95 -18.69
CA ARG A 332 -9.49 -29.48 -18.13
C ARG A 332 -9.25 -29.00 -16.71
N PHE A 333 -9.54 -27.74 -16.39
CA PHE A 333 -9.42 -27.26 -15.02
C PHE A 333 -10.41 -27.98 -14.09
N GLU A 334 -11.66 -28.17 -14.53
CA GLU A 334 -12.72 -28.84 -13.76
C GLU A 334 -12.33 -30.28 -13.36
N THR A 335 -11.64 -31.03 -14.24
CA THR A 335 -11.17 -32.38 -13.90
C THR A 335 -10.04 -32.40 -12.86
N TRP A 336 -9.26 -31.33 -12.77
CA TRP A 336 -8.13 -31.20 -11.84
C TRP A 336 -8.44 -30.43 -10.57
N GLU A 337 -9.52 -29.65 -10.54
CA GLU A 337 -9.86 -28.72 -9.47
C GLU A 337 -9.83 -29.40 -8.09
N LYS A 338 -10.49 -30.57 -7.97
CA LYS A 338 -10.52 -31.35 -6.72
C LYS A 338 -9.13 -31.81 -6.26
N LYS A 339 -8.28 -32.27 -7.19
CA LYS A 339 -6.89 -32.70 -6.89
C LYS A 339 -6.08 -31.50 -6.41
N LEU A 340 -6.16 -30.38 -7.12
CA LEU A 340 -5.44 -29.15 -6.79
C LEU A 340 -5.86 -28.56 -5.45
N GLU A 341 -7.15 -28.55 -5.14
CA GLU A 341 -7.70 -28.11 -3.86
C GLU A 341 -7.23 -29.01 -2.69
N SER A 342 -7.19 -30.33 -2.89
CA SER A 342 -6.65 -31.28 -1.91
C SER A 342 -5.16 -31.01 -1.62
N LEU A 343 -4.35 -30.89 -2.68
CA LEU A 343 -2.91 -30.64 -2.54
C LEU A 343 -2.62 -29.28 -1.89
N LYS A 344 -3.43 -28.25 -2.20
CA LYS A 344 -3.39 -26.98 -1.48
C LYS A 344 -3.65 -27.19 0.01
N ALA A 345 -4.72 -27.89 0.38
CA ALA A 345 -5.08 -28.12 1.78
C ALA A 345 -3.94 -28.85 2.54
N GLU A 346 -3.35 -29.87 1.95
CA GLU A 346 -2.20 -30.59 2.51
C GLU A 346 -0.98 -29.69 2.71
N TRP A 347 -0.68 -28.82 1.73
CA TRP A 347 0.42 -27.84 1.87
C TRP A 347 0.14 -26.84 3.01
N LEU A 348 -1.08 -26.32 3.12
CA LEU A 348 -1.45 -25.37 4.16
C LEU A 348 -1.40 -26.00 5.56
N GLU A 349 -1.85 -27.25 5.69
CA GLU A 349 -1.77 -28.00 6.93
C GLU A 349 -0.31 -28.27 7.33
N ALA A 350 0.52 -28.77 6.41
CA ALA A 350 1.94 -29.01 6.66
C ALA A 350 2.66 -27.71 7.06
N THR A 351 2.29 -26.59 6.45
CA THR A 351 2.82 -25.25 6.80
C THR A 351 2.41 -24.84 8.21
N GLN A 352 1.15 -25.05 8.59
CA GLN A 352 0.65 -24.76 9.95
C GLN A 352 1.38 -25.59 11.01
N ARG A 353 1.58 -26.88 10.76
CA ARG A 353 2.32 -27.78 11.65
C ARG A 353 3.77 -27.30 11.85
N TRP A 354 4.46 -26.94 10.77
CA TRP A 354 5.82 -26.38 10.87
C TRP A 354 5.87 -25.06 11.64
N GLU A 355 4.89 -24.17 11.46
CA GLU A 355 4.80 -22.94 12.25
C GLU A 355 4.53 -23.18 13.73
N ALA A 356 3.75 -24.21 14.09
CA ALA A 356 3.51 -24.59 15.47
C ALA A 356 4.81 -24.94 16.20
N PHE A 357 5.70 -25.71 15.56
CA PHE A 357 7.03 -26.01 16.11
C PHE A 357 7.88 -24.76 16.36
N LYS A 358 7.80 -23.74 15.49
CA LYS A 358 8.50 -22.48 15.73
C LYS A 358 7.99 -21.75 16.98
N LYS A 359 6.67 -21.76 17.21
CA LYS A 359 6.07 -21.18 18.41
C LYS A 359 6.48 -21.94 19.66
N GLN A 360 6.41 -23.27 19.62
CA GLN A 360 6.88 -24.14 20.71
C GLN A 360 8.36 -23.87 21.03
N LYS A 361 9.21 -23.67 20.02
CA LYS A 361 10.64 -23.36 20.24
C LYS A 361 10.85 -22.05 21.00
N VAL A 362 10.04 -21.04 20.72
CA VAL A 362 10.10 -19.76 21.46
C VAL A 362 9.61 -19.95 22.89
N GLN A 363 8.49 -20.66 23.08
CA GLN A 363 7.94 -20.95 24.41
C GLN A 363 8.93 -21.74 25.28
N LEU A 364 9.54 -22.79 24.71
CA LEU A 364 10.52 -23.62 25.41
C LEU A 364 11.72 -22.81 25.90
N LYS A 365 12.20 -21.84 25.10
CA LYS A 365 13.30 -20.93 25.50
C LYS A 365 12.94 -19.98 26.63
N THR A 366 11.65 -19.74 26.87
CA THR A 366 11.17 -18.87 27.96
C THR A 366 10.86 -19.64 29.25
N MET A 367 10.87 -20.98 29.20
CA MET A 367 10.65 -21.80 30.38
C MET A 367 11.91 -21.85 31.26
N SER A 368 11.75 -21.73 32.57
CA SER A 368 12.81 -22.00 33.54
C SER A 368 12.98 -23.51 33.70
N LEU A 369 13.89 -24.10 32.92
CA LEU A 369 14.28 -25.51 32.98
C LEU A 369 15.78 -25.63 33.28
N PRO A 370 16.23 -26.73 33.90
CA PRO A 370 17.65 -27.05 33.99
C PRO A 370 18.31 -27.05 32.60
N LYS A 371 19.53 -26.50 32.49
CA LYS A 371 20.22 -26.29 31.21
C LYS A 371 20.30 -27.56 30.34
N PHE A 372 20.58 -28.70 30.95
CA PHE A 372 20.68 -29.98 30.26
C PHE A 372 19.32 -30.44 29.69
N GLU A 373 18.26 -30.38 30.50
CA GLU A 373 16.90 -30.75 30.08
C GLU A 373 16.39 -29.82 28.97
N LEU A 374 16.63 -28.51 29.11
CA LEU A 374 16.29 -27.52 28.09
C LEU A 374 16.98 -27.83 26.76
N GLN A 375 18.28 -28.17 26.81
CA GLN A 375 19.05 -28.50 25.62
C GLN A 375 18.52 -29.76 24.93
N GLN A 376 18.24 -30.83 25.70
CA GLN A 376 17.68 -32.07 25.16
C GLN A 376 16.32 -31.82 24.48
N LYS A 377 15.40 -31.11 25.14
CA LYS A 377 14.10 -30.75 24.56
C LYS A 377 14.24 -29.88 23.30
N LEU A 378 15.20 -28.94 23.29
CA LEU A 378 15.47 -28.11 22.12
C LEU A 378 16.01 -28.91 20.94
N ASP A 379 16.83 -29.92 21.19
CA ASP A 379 17.42 -30.75 20.13
C ASP A 379 16.40 -31.71 19.53
N THR A 380 15.55 -32.35 20.35
CA THR A 380 14.39 -33.12 19.87
C THR A 380 13.46 -32.25 19.02
N LEU A 381 13.11 -31.06 19.52
CA LEU A 381 12.23 -30.13 18.80
C LEU A 381 12.83 -29.65 17.48
N LYS A 382 14.15 -29.44 17.40
CA LYS A 382 14.83 -29.11 16.15
C LYS A 382 14.72 -30.24 15.13
N ALA A 383 14.90 -31.49 15.55
CA ALA A 383 14.77 -32.65 14.67
C ALA A 383 13.35 -32.78 14.10
N GLU A 384 12.33 -32.68 14.96
CA GLU A 384 10.92 -32.69 14.54
C GLU A 384 10.57 -31.53 13.60
N MET A 385 11.07 -30.33 13.90
CA MET A 385 10.88 -29.14 13.07
C MET A 385 11.51 -29.30 11.68
N GLU A 386 12.67 -29.97 11.56
CA GLU A 386 13.28 -30.26 10.26
C GLU A 386 12.49 -31.29 9.45
N VAL A 387 11.94 -32.34 10.09
CA VAL A 387 11.02 -33.29 9.44
C VAL A 387 9.76 -32.56 8.95
N ALA A 388 9.16 -31.72 9.78
CA ALA A 388 8.00 -30.91 9.41
C ALA A 388 8.31 -29.95 8.25
N ARG A 389 9.51 -29.35 8.24
CA ARG A 389 9.98 -28.47 7.16
C ARG A 389 10.13 -29.22 5.84
N ARG A 390 10.70 -30.43 5.85
CA ARG A 390 10.83 -31.29 4.67
C ARG A 390 9.45 -31.67 4.13
N THR A 391 8.54 -32.08 5.01
CA THR A 391 7.15 -32.41 4.66
C THR A 391 6.44 -31.22 4.04
N MET A 392 6.53 -30.04 4.65
CA MET A 392 5.96 -28.79 4.11
C MET A 392 6.49 -28.49 2.70
N ARG A 393 7.80 -28.64 2.47
CA ARG A 393 8.41 -28.43 1.14
C ARG A 393 7.92 -29.46 0.13
N ALA A 394 7.81 -30.73 0.51
CA ALA A 394 7.31 -31.79 -0.36
C ALA A 394 5.84 -31.54 -0.75
N ARG A 395 4.96 -31.17 0.20
CA ARG A 395 3.55 -30.84 -0.11
C ARG A 395 3.42 -29.59 -0.98
N LYS A 396 4.26 -28.57 -0.74
CA LYS A 396 4.35 -27.41 -1.63
C LYS A 396 4.72 -27.85 -3.04
N GLN A 397 5.79 -28.65 -3.19
CA GLN A 397 6.26 -29.10 -4.49
C GLN A 397 5.18 -29.89 -5.24
N ALA A 398 4.54 -30.85 -4.57
CA ALA A 398 3.44 -31.65 -5.15
C ALA A 398 2.29 -30.77 -5.69
N PHE A 399 1.94 -29.69 -5.00
CA PHE A 399 0.95 -28.73 -5.49
C PHE A 399 1.39 -28.03 -6.79
N PHE A 400 2.63 -27.55 -6.86
CA PHE A 400 3.16 -26.90 -8.06
C PHE A 400 3.37 -27.88 -9.22
N ASP A 401 3.81 -29.11 -8.94
CA ASP A 401 3.95 -30.18 -9.93
C ASP A 401 2.59 -30.53 -10.53
N ALA A 402 1.54 -30.64 -9.72
CA ALA A 402 0.19 -30.89 -10.22
C ALA A 402 -0.34 -29.75 -11.12
N ILE A 403 -0.02 -28.48 -10.80
CA ILE A 403 -0.35 -27.35 -11.69
C ILE A 403 0.41 -27.46 -13.02
N TYR A 404 1.68 -27.87 -12.97
CA TYR A 404 2.49 -28.06 -14.17
C TYR A 404 1.98 -29.23 -15.03
N GLU A 405 1.71 -30.39 -14.44
CA GLU A 405 1.10 -31.56 -15.10
C GLU A 405 -0.23 -31.17 -15.78
N MET A 406 -1.09 -30.44 -15.06
CA MET A 406 -2.35 -29.94 -15.58
C MET A 406 -2.16 -28.95 -16.75
N ARG A 407 -0.99 -28.34 -16.95
CA ARG A 407 -0.74 -27.47 -18.11
C ARG A 407 -0.13 -28.24 -19.29
N VAL A 408 0.69 -29.26 -19.02
CA VAL A 408 1.55 -29.88 -20.03
C VAL A 408 1.01 -31.20 -20.59
N MET A 409 0.26 -32.00 -19.80
CA MET A 409 -0.24 -33.28 -20.30
C MET A 409 -1.20 -33.08 -21.49
N PRO A 410 -1.23 -33.95 -22.52
CA PRO A 410 -2.29 -33.94 -23.50
C PRO A 410 -3.64 -34.18 -22.81
N ALA A 411 -4.74 -33.60 -23.32
CA ALA A 411 -6.06 -34.07 -22.90
C ALA A 411 -6.14 -35.57 -23.22
N ALA A 412 -6.58 -36.39 -22.27
CA ALA A 412 -6.84 -37.80 -22.55
C ALA A 412 -7.86 -37.87 -23.70
N ALA A 413 -7.48 -38.55 -24.78
CA ALA A 413 -8.26 -38.65 -26.02
C ALA A 413 -9.58 -39.39 -25.82
#